data_AF-A0ABD7BMV9-F1
#
_entry.id   AF-A0ABD7BMV9-F1
#
_cell.length_a   1.000
_cell.length_b   1.000
_cell.length_c   1.000
_cell.angle_alpha   90.00
_cell.angle_beta   90.00
_cell.angle_gamma   90.00
#
_symmetry.space_group_name_H-M   'P 1'
#
loop_
_entity.id
_entity.type
_entity.pdbx_description
1 polymer ?
#
loop_
_entity_poly.entity_id
_entity_poly.type
_entity_poly.pdbx_seq_one_letter_code
_entity_poly.pdbx_strand_id
1 'polypeptide(L)'
;MDKVCGSRYLPAQSLNPTLQERISAFAEIAAGRGQSLSQLARSWLLRDSRITSVLIGVSRIEHLQENLQALHQLDFTPDELERLSLL
;
A
#
# COMPACT_ATOMS: atom_id res chain seq x y z
N MET A 1 -14.62 -23.08 -7.13
CA MET A 1 -15.50 -21.92 -6.81
C MET A 1 -14.61 -20.71 -6.98
N ASP A 2 -14.36 -20.36 -8.24
CA ASP A 2 -13.19 -19.58 -8.61
C ASP A 2 -13.67 -18.14 -8.74
N LYS A 3 -13.46 -17.34 -7.69
CA LYS A 3 -13.67 -15.89 -7.80
C LYS A 3 -12.68 -15.38 -8.84
N VAL A 4 -13.16 -15.13 -10.05
CA VAL A 4 -12.44 -14.37 -11.06
C VAL A 4 -12.29 -12.94 -10.54
N CYS A 5 -11.20 -12.69 -9.81
CA CYS A 5 -10.78 -11.37 -9.36
C CYS A 5 -10.02 -10.71 -10.51
N GLY A 6 -10.75 -10.21 -11.50
CA GLY A 6 -10.20 -9.49 -12.65
C GLY A 6 -11.00 -8.23 -12.92
N SER A 7 -10.49 -7.08 -12.50
CA SER A 7 -11.02 -5.79 -12.91
C SER A 7 -10.64 -5.53 -14.37
N ARG A 8 -11.39 -4.67 -15.08
CA ARG A 8 -11.00 -4.17 -16.42
C ARG A 8 -9.54 -3.67 -16.46
N TYR A 9 -9.06 -3.17 -15.33
CA TYR A 9 -7.72 -2.59 -15.18
C TYR A 9 -6.69 -3.54 -14.56
N LEU A 10 -7.08 -4.74 -14.13
CA LEU A 10 -6.19 -5.72 -13.51
C LEU A 10 -6.57 -7.13 -14.00
N PRO A 11 -5.95 -7.60 -15.10
CA PRO A 11 -6.21 -8.95 -15.61
C PRO A 11 -5.75 -10.00 -14.60
N ALA A 12 -6.50 -11.09 -14.49
CA ALA A 12 -6.22 -12.15 -13.50
C ALA A 12 -4.81 -12.76 -13.64
N GLN A 13 -4.26 -12.74 -14.85
CA GLN A 13 -2.90 -13.21 -15.17
C GLN A 13 -1.81 -12.34 -14.52
N SER A 14 -2.13 -11.11 -14.13
CA SER A 14 -1.20 -10.20 -13.45
C SER A 14 -0.95 -10.58 -11.99
N LEU A 15 -1.84 -11.39 -11.38
CA LEU A 15 -1.69 -11.90 -10.01
C LEU A 15 -0.89 -13.21 -10.04
N ASN A 16 0.40 -13.12 -10.33
CA ASN A 16 1.29 -14.28 -10.23
C ASN A 16 1.62 -14.61 -8.76
N PRO A 17 2.08 -15.84 -8.45
CA PRO A 17 2.38 -16.25 -7.08
C PRO A 17 3.42 -15.36 -6.40
N THR A 18 4.48 -14.98 -7.12
CA THR A 18 5.53 -14.09 -6.63
C THR A 18 4.99 -12.72 -6.21
N LEU A 19 4.05 -12.14 -6.95
CA LEU A 19 3.42 -10.87 -6.60
C LEU A 19 2.53 -11.04 -5.36
N GLN A 20 1.82 -12.16 -5.23
CA GLN A 20 1.02 -12.44 -4.03
C GLN A 20 1.89 -12.56 -2.78
N GLU A 21 3.06 -13.20 -2.89
CA GLU A 21 4.05 -13.29 -1.80
C GLU A 21 4.53 -11.89 -1.40
N ARG A 22 4.92 -11.05 -2.37
CA ARG A 22 5.34 -9.66 -2.10
C ARG A 22 4.22 -8.84 -1.45
N ILE A 23 3.00 -8.92 -1.97
CA ILE A 23 1.84 -8.23 -1.41
C ILE A 23 1.60 -8.67 0.04
N SER A 24 1.73 -9.96 0.32
CA SER A 24 1.57 -10.51 1.67
C SER A 24 2.66 -9.99 2.62
N ALA A 25 3.92 -9.96 2.16
CA ALA A 25 5.02 -9.40 2.94
C ALA A 25 4.85 -7.90 3.22
N PHE A 26 4.37 -7.11 2.26
CA PHE A 26 4.03 -5.70 2.50
C PHE A 26 2.86 -5.54 3.48
N ALA A 27 1.87 -6.43 3.42
CA ALA A 27 0.73 -6.41 4.34
C ALA A 27 1.16 -6.71 5.78
N GLU A 28 2.14 -7.60 5.98
CA GLU A 28 2.73 -7.85 7.31
C GLU A 28 3.43 -6.61 7.89
N ILE A 29 4.21 -5.90 7.06
CA ILE A 29 4.84 -4.63 7.47
C ILE A 29 3.78 -3.59 7.83
N ALA A 30 2.74 -3.46 7.00
CA ALA A 30 1.63 -2.54 7.28
C ALA A 30 0.94 -2.89 8.61
N ALA A 31 0.67 -4.17 8.85
CA ALA A 31 0.04 -4.64 10.08
C ALA A 31 0.91 -4.36 11.32
N GLY A 32 2.23 -4.57 11.23
CA GLY A 32 3.17 -4.23 12.31
C GLY A 32 3.17 -2.74 12.66
N ARG A 33 2.80 -1.88 11.70
CA ARG A 33 2.66 -0.42 11.87
C ARG A 33 1.26 -0.01 12.32
N GLY A 34 0.29 -0.93 12.40
CA GLY A 34 -1.11 -0.60 12.66
C GLY A 34 -1.80 0.11 11.48
N GLN A 35 -1.28 -0.08 10.26
CA GLN A 35 -1.77 0.56 9.03
C GLN A 35 -2.32 -0.49 8.06
N SER A 36 -3.22 -0.08 7.17
CA SER A 36 -3.56 -0.88 6.00
C SER A 36 -2.45 -0.84 4.95
N LEU A 37 -2.41 -1.81 4.04
CA LEU A 37 -1.43 -1.82 2.94
C LEU A 37 -1.52 -0.56 2.05
N SER A 38 -2.73 -0.04 1.81
CA SER A 38 -2.92 1.20 1.05
C SER A 38 -2.40 2.43 1.80
N GLN A 39 -2.54 2.46 3.14
CA GLN A 39 -1.97 3.49 3.98
C GLN A 39 -0.43 3.44 3.96
N LEU A 40 0.17 2.25 4.11
CA LEU A 40 1.61 2.04 4.02
C LEU A 40 2.19 2.59 2.71
N ALA A 41 1.59 2.24 1.57
CA ALA A 41 2.04 2.69 0.25
C ALA A 41 2.04 4.23 0.13
N ARG A 42 1.06 4.90 0.75
CA ARG A 42 0.96 6.36 0.75
C ARG A 42 1.95 7.01 1.70
N SER A 43 2.14 6.46 2.90
CA SER A 43 3.20 6.91 3.80
C SER A 43 4.57 6.78 3.14
N TRP A 44 4.80 5.70 2.40
CA TRP A 44 6.06 5.49 1.67
C TRP A 44 6.32 6.56 0.60
N LEU A 45 5.29 6.98 -0.15
CA LEU A 45 5.39 8.07 -1.12
C LEU A 45 5.60 9.43 -0.44
N LEU A 46 4.83 9.73 0.61
CA LEU A 46 4.85 11.03 1.29
C LEU A 46 6.07 11.23 2.20
N ARG A 47 6.83 10.16 2.48
CA ARG A 47 8.12 10.21 3.18
C ARG A 47 9.17 11.01 2.40
N ASP A 48 9.15 10.95 1.07
CA ASP A 48 10.16 11.61 0.23
C ASP A 48 9.84 13.10 0.11
N SER A 49 10.71 13.95 0.66
CA SER A 49 10.54 15.41 0.64
C SER A 49 10.55 16.01 -0.78
N ARG A 50 10.98 15.25 -1.79
CA ARG A 50 10.90 15.65 -3.20
C ARG A 50 9.48 15.53 -3.77
N ILE A 51 8.60 14.77 -3.12
CA ILE A 51 7.21 14.58 -3.53
C ILE A 51 6.34 15.64 -2.86
N THR A 52 5.78 16.56 -3.65
CA THR A 52 4.95 17.65 -3.13
C THR A 52 3.54 17.20 -2.76
N SER A 53 2.97 16.25 -3.50
CA SER A 53 1.60 15.77 -3.28
C SER A 53 1.37 14.40 -3.93
N VAL A 54 0.43 13.64 -3.36
CA VAL A 54 -0.05 12.37 -3.92
C VAL A 54 -1.51 12.56 -4.33
N LEU A 55 -1.80 12.35 -5.61
CA LEU A 55 -3.16 12.46 -6.16
C LEU A 55 -3.89 11.13 -6.00
N ILE A 56 -5.03 11.16 -5.28
CA ILE A 56 -5.79 9.95 -4.95
C ILE A 56 -7.24 10.14 -5.38
N GLY A 57 -7.76 9.19 -6.15
CA GLY A 57 -9.19 9.12 -6.46
C GLY A 57 -9.95 8.37 -5.38
N VAL A 58 -11.04 8.95 -4.87
CA VAL A 58 -11.95 8.28 -3.94
C VAL A 58 -13.34 8.16 -4.57
N SER A 59 -13.94 6.97 -4.46
CA SER A 59 -15.31 6.70 -4.90
C SER A 59 -16.35 6.85 -3.80
N ARG A 60 -15.90 6.97 -2.54
CA ARG A 60 -16.72 7.09 -1.32
C ARG A 60 -16.01 7.92 -0.27
N ILE A 61 -16.75 8.49 0.67
CA ILE A 61 -16.21 9.39 1.71
C ILE A 61 -15.34 8.63 2.71
N GLU A 62 -15.66 7.37 2.99
CA GLU A 62 -14.92 6.54 3.94
C GLU A 62 -13.47 6.35 3.47
N HIS A 63 -13.25 6.15 2.17
CA HIS A 63 -11.90 6.08 1.59
C HIS A 63 -11.12 7.38 1.76
N LEU A 64 -11.78 8.54 1.82
CA LEU A 64 -11.10 9.80 2.12
C LEU A 64 -10.59 9.82 3.56
N GLN A 65 -11.37 9.33 4.52
CA GLN A 65 -10.97 9.24 5.92
C GLN A 65 -9.80 8.26 6.12
N GLU A 66 -9.89 7.07 5.51
CA GLU A 66 -8.79 6.10 5.48
C GLU A 66 -7.53 6.69 4.84
N ASN A 67 -7.71 7.52 3.81
CA ASN A 67 -6.60 8.22 3.22
C ASN A 67 -5.97 9.20 4.23
N LEU A 68 -6.76 10.08 4.83
CA LEU A 68 -6.23 11.03 5.80
C LEU A 68 -5.47 10.35 6.96
N GLN A 69 -5.90 9.16 7.38
CA GLN A 69 -5.23 8.41 8.45
C GLN A 69 -3.76 8.06 8.18
N ALA A 70 -3.34 7.83 6.93
CA ALA A 70 -1.92 7.51 6.68
C ALA A 70 -0.97 8.69 6.98
N LEU A 71 -1.49 9.92 7.02
CA LEU A 71 -0.70 11.10 7.37
C LEU A 71 -0.24 11.09 8.83
N HIS A 72 -0.84 10.25 9.68
CA HIS A 72 -0.46 10.16 11.09
C HIS A 72 0.84 9.41 11.34
N GLN A 73 1.33 8.63 10.37
CA GLN A 73 2.53 7.82 10.54
C GLN A 73 3.26 7.69 9.20
N LEU A 74 4.04 8.73 8.92
CA LEU A 74 4.87 8.91 7.71
C LEU A 74 6.31 8.44 7.89
N ASP A 75 6.77 8.35 9.14
CA ASP A 75 8.12 7.96 9.47
C ASP A 75 8.32 6.44 9.35
N PHE A 76 9.47 6.04 8.84
CA PHE A 76 9.88 4.65 8.74
C PHE A 76 11.22 4.45 9.44
N THR A 77 11.36 3.34 10.14
CA THR A 77 12.64 2.92 10.71
C THR A 77 13.58 2.44 9.60
N PRO A 78 14.90 2.48 9.81
CA PRO A 78 15.86 1.92 8.86
C PRO A 78 15.56 0.47 8.48
N ASP A 79 15.17 -0.36 9.45
CA ASP A 79 14.84 -1.78 9.23
C ASP A 79 13.60 -1.95 8.33
N GLU A 80 12.57 -1.12 8.52
CA GLU A 80 11.39 -1.13 7.67
C GLU A 80 11.74 -0.73 6.24
N LEU A 81 12.59 0.28 6.07
CA LEU A 81 13.01 0.75 4.75
C LEU A 81 13.86 -0.27 4.01
N GLU A 82 14.77 -0.93 4.71
CA GLU A 82 15.56 -2.03 4.17
C GLU A 82 14.62 -3.14 3.69
N ARG A 83 13.69 -3.58 4.55
CA ARG A 83 12.72 -4.63 4.20
C ARG A 83 11.83 -4.26 3.02
N LEU A 84 11.37 -3.01 2.95
CA LEU A 84 10.58 -2.50 1.82
C LEU A 84 11.36 -2.43 0.50
N SER A 85 12.68 -2.22 0.56
CA SER A 85 13.54 -2.12 -0.61
C SER A 85 14.00 -3.47 -1.16
N LEU A 86 14.05 -4.49 -0.30
CA LEU A 86 14.52 -5.84 -0.64
C LEU A 86 13.40 -6.75 -1.16
N LEU A 87 12.14 -6.40 -0.88
CA LEU A 87 10.95 -7.11 -1.38
C LEU A 87 10.66 -6.75 -2.82
#